data_AF-A0A0R3WIB1-F1
#
_entry.id   AF-A0A0R3WIB1-F1
#
_cell.length_a   1.000
_cell.length_b   1.000
_cell.length_c   1.000
_cell.angle_alpha   90.00
_cell.angle_beta   90.00
_cell.angle_gamma   90.00
#
_symmetry.space_group_name_H-M   'P 1'
#
loop_
_entity.id
_entity.type
_entity.pdbx_description
1 polymer ?
#
loop_
_entity_poly.entity_id
_entity_poly.type
_entity_poly.pdbx_seq_one_letter_code
_entity_poly.pdbx_strand_id
1 'polypeptide(L)'
;MERLLHYSLTWYKHNCGSDHSSYSDDYTCHQQSRSIMSTNSLRELILHQVFELLSNLACHVDASSFFAKAKILSHFTSLDAKVIARVPKGQYLQRLWLRFIANLTLTREGQSLLLSHTRAVEVLVDHVRSCYDEEARRLALLGIQNLCGNATFKTYLYKKSSGVTEVLANALEPTTLSSSLNSVEILLLALTALSNAAYSCTKVRVLLKSEGFVYRLTNLKAFCQSNGKSYSHTLLPIVDLLLKALTQ
;
A
#
# COMPACT_ATOMS: atom_id res chain seq x y z
N MET A 1 -12.52 -20.33 1.39
CA MET A 1 -11.84 -19.05 1.15
C MET A 1 -10.46 -19.01 1.83
N GLU A 2 -10.37 -19.18 3.15
CA GLU A 2 -9.10 -19.25 3.90
C GLU A 2 -8.10 -20.24 3.28
N ARG A 3 -8.52 -21.50 3.04
CA ARG A 3 -7.67 -22.50 2.36
C ARG A 3 -7.20 -22.04 0.98
N LEU A 4 -8.05 -21.37 0.19
CA LEU A 4 -7.71 -20.89 -1.15
C LEU A 4 -6.67 -19.76 -1.09
N LEU A 5 -6.81 -18.83 -0.15
CA LEU A 5 -5.84 -17.76 0.08
C LEU A 5 -4.51 -18.33 0.60
N HIS A 6 -4.56 -19.27 1.52
CA HIS A 6 -3.38 -19.98 2.03
C HIS A 6 -2.65 -20.72 0.91
N TYR A 7 -3.36 -21.54 0.11
CA TYR A 7 -2.77 -22.26 -1.02
C TYR A 7 -2.20 -21.34 -2.08
N SER A 8 -2.80 -20.17 -2.28
CA SER A 8 -2.26 -19.18 -3.19
C SER A 8 -0.93 -18.65 -2.66
N LEU A 9 -0.87 -18.26 -1.39
CA LEU A 9 0.36 -17.78 -0.77
C LEU A 9 1.48 -18.81 -0.73
N THR A 10 1.18 -20.06 -0.41
CA THR A 10 2.18 -21.13 -0.41
C THR A 10 2.67 -21.43 -1.82
N TRP A 11 1.78 -21.47 -2.81
CA TRP A 11 2.16 -21.63 -4.22
C TRP A 11 3.07 -20.51 -4.70
N TYR A 12 2.73 -19.25 -4.38
CA TYR A 12 3.60 -18.13 -4.71
C TYR A 12 4.96 -18.27 -4.01
N LYS A 13 5.01 -18.57 -2.71
CA LYS A 13 6.28 -18.78 -2.00
C LYS A 13 7.14 -19.90 -2.59
N HIS A 14 6.54 -21.02 -2.98
CA HIS A 14 7.26 -22.15 -3.60
C HIS A 14 7.77 -21.83 -5.01
N ASN A 15 6.96 -21.18 -5.85
CA ASN A 15 7.37 -20.83 -7.20
C ASN A 15 8.28 -19.59 -7.28
N CYS A 16 8.33 -18.76 -6.23
CA CYS A 16 9.29 -17.64 -6.12
C CYS A 16 10.69 -18.10 -5.64
N GLY A 17 10.81 -19.33 -5.12
CA GLY A 17 12.05 -19.86 -4.53
C GLY A 17 12.80 -20.89 -5.37
N SER A 18 12.32 -21.21 -6.59
CA SER A 18 12.75 -22.41 -7.34
C SER A 18 13.53 -22.15 -8.63
N ASP A 19 13.94 -20.92 -8.94
CA ASP A 19 14.61 -20.62 -10.23
C ASP A 19 16.13 -20.87 -10.24
N HIS A 20 16.65 -21.70 -9.33
CA HIS A 20 18.02 -22.18 -9.36
C HIS A 20 18.08 -23.69 -9.08
N SER A 21 17.90 -24.52 -10.10
CA SER A 21 18.80 -25.68 -10.37
C SER A 21 18.39 -26.50 -11.59
N SER A 22 19.41 -26.75 -12.43
CA SER A 22 19.66 -27.92 -13.30
C SER A 22 18.77 -28.21 -14.53
N TYR A 23 19.38 -27.93 -15.68
CA TYR A 23 19.33 -28.72 -16.92
C TYR A 23 19.26 -30.25 -16.67
N SER A 24 18.27 -30.94 -17.24
CA SER A 24 18.46 -32.09 -18.15
C SER A 24 17.12 -32.66 -18.66
N ASP A 25 17.13 -33.01 -19.95
CA ASP A 25 16.36 -34.03 -20.67
C ASP A 25 14.94 -33.71 -21.19
N ASP A 26 14.94 -33.18 -22.41
CA ASP A 26 13.88 -33.29 -23.44
C ASP A 26 13.47 -34.76 -23.62
N TYR A 27 12.20 -35.17 -23.53
CA TYR A 27 11.25 -35.17 -24.67
C TYR A 27 9.78 -35.38 -24.23
N THR A 28 9.46 -35.28 -22.93
CA THR A 28 8.08 -35.33 -22.39
C THR A 28 7.49 -33.94 -22.06
N CYS A 29 8.24 -32.87 -22.31
CA CYS A 29 7.99 -31.53 -21.80
C CYS A 29 6.76 -30.82 -22.43
N HIS A 30 6.36 -31.12 -23.66
CA HIS A 30 5.38 -30.27 -24.37
C HIS A 30 3.91 -30.48 -23.99
N GLN A 31 3.49 -31.67 -23.57
CA GLN A 31 2.10 -31.92 -23.12
C GLN A 31 1.88 -31.54 -21.65
N GLN A 32 2.85 -31.84 -20.78
CA GLN A 32 2.80 -31.39 -19.37
C GLN A 32 2.87 -29.85 -19.28
N SER A 33 3.72 -29.19 -20.07
CA SER A 33 3.80 -27.73 -20.07
C SER A 33 2.48 -27.06 -20.47
N ARG A 34 1.75 -27.58 -21.46
CA ARG A 34 0.45 -27.02 -21.88
C ARG A 34 -0.66 -27.22 -20.83
N SER A 35 -0.72 -28.39 -20.19
CA SER A 35 -1.68 -28.68 -19.12
C SER A 35 -1.40 -27.84 -17.85
N ILE A 36 -0.13 -27.70 -17.49
CA ILE A 36 0.32 -26.88 -16.36
C ILE A 36 0.10 -25.38 -16.64
N MET A 37 0.34 -24.91 -17.87
CA MET A 37 0.04 -23.52 -18.26
C MET A 37 -1.46 -23.21 -18.22
N SER A 38 -2.32 -24.15 -18.68
CA SER A 38 -3.78 -23.99 -18.65
C SER A 38 -4.36 -24.00 -17.23
N THR A 39 -3.82 -24.82 -16.34
CA THR A 39 -4.26 -24.85 -14.93
C THR A 39 -3.76 -23.63 -14.14
N ASN A 40 -2.58 -23.12 -14.47
CA ASN A 40 -2.04 -21.89 -13.88
C ASN A 40 -2.85 -20.64 -14.32
N SER A 41 -3.25 -20.53 -15.58
CA SER A 41 -4.06 -19.41 -16.06
C SER A 41 -5.47 -19.41 -15.43
N LEU A 42 -6.09 -20.58 -15.30
CA LEU A 42 -7.37 -20.71 -14.60
C LEU A 42 -7.27 -20.30 -13.13
N ARG A 43 -6.18 -20.68 -12.44
CA ARG A 43 -5.96 -20.31 -11.04
C ARG A 43 -5.77 -18.81 -10.86
N GLU A 44 -5.01 -18.16 -11.75
CA GLU A 44 -4.84 -16.70 -11.75
C GLU A 44 -6.18 -15.98 -11.96
N LEU A 45 -7.02 -16.48 -12.87
CA LEU A 45 -8.38 -15.95 -13.09
C LEU A 45 -9.27 -16.11 -11.84
N ILE A 46 -9.27 -17.28 -11.21
CA ILE A 46 -10.03 -17.52 -9.98
C ILE A 46 -9.54 -16.58 -8.86
N LEU A 47 -8.23 -16.40 -8.74
CA LEU A 47 -7.65 -15.48 -7.76
C LEU A 47 -8.11 -14.04 -8.01
N HIS A 48 -8.08 -13.59 -9.25
CA HIS A 48 -8.59 -12.28 -9.63
C HIS A 48 -10.03 -12.08 -9.16
N GLN A 49 -10.92 -13.01 -9.54
CA GLN A 49 -12.35 -12.94 -9.23
C GLN A 49 -12.62 -12.95 -7.73
N VAL A 50 -11.88 -13.79 -6.97
CA VAL A 50 -11.99 -13.84 -5.52
C VAL A 50 -11.56 -12.50 -4.89
N PHE A 51 -10.43 -11.94 -5.31
CA PHE A 51 -9.96 -10.67 -4.77
C PHE A 51 -10.80 -9.47 -5.19
N GLU A 52 -11.36 -9.50 -6.39
CA GLU A 52 -12.31 -8.49 -6.86
C GLU A 52 -13.58 -8.51 -6.00
N LEU A 53 -14.15 -9.69 -5.76
CA LEU A 53 -15.28 -9.86 -4.84
C LEU A 53 -14.93 -9.37 -3.43
N LEU A 54 -13.78 -9.78 -2.89
CA LEU A 54 -13.32 -9.33 -1.57
C LEU A 54 -13.16 -7.81 -1.50
N SER A 55 -12.58 -7.20 -2.53
CA SER A 55 -12.38 -5.75 -2.60
C SER A 55 -13.70 -4.99 -2.67
N ASN A 56 -14.68 -5.52 -3.39
CA ASN A 56 -16.02 -4.93 -3.45
C ASN A 56 -16.75 -5.06 -2.11
N LEU A 57 -16.66 -6.24 -1.47
CA LEU A 57 -17.25 -6.47 -0.15
C LEU A 57 -16.58 -5.63 0.95
N ALA A 58 -15.28 -5.32 0.82
CA ALA A 58 -14.53 -4.51 1.78
C ALA A 58 -15.08 -3.10 1.98
N CYS A 59 -15.82 -2.57 1.00
CA CYS A 59 -16.50 -1.28 1.12
C CYS A 59 -17.76 -1.35 2.00
N HIS A 60 -18.26 -2.54 2.34
CA HIS A 60 -19.45 -2.74 3.15
C HIS A 60 -19.10 -3.07 4.60
N VAL A 61 -19.69 -2.30 5.52
CA VAL A 61 -19.39 -2.37 6.95
C VAL A 61 -19.60 -3.78 7.52
N ASP A 62 -20.70 -4.44 7.12
CA ASP A 62 -21.11 -5.76 7.60
C ASP A 62 -20.11 -6.87 7.21
N ALA A 63 -19.38 -6.68 6.10
CA ALA A 63 -18.40 -7.65 5.62
C ALA A 63 -17.19 -7.78 6.54
N SER A 64 -16.89 -6.74 7.35
CA SER A 64 -15.78 -6.76 8.32
C SER A 64 -15.88 -7.94 9.30
N SER A 65 -17.10 -8.25 9.75
CA SER A 65 -17.35 -9.38 10.66
C SER A 65 -17.05 -10.73 10.01
N PHE A 66 -17.34 -10.86 8.71
CA PHE A 66 -17.02 -12.04 7.92
C PHE A 66 -15.51 -12.18 7.73
N PHE A 67 -14.80 -11.12 7.37
CA PHE A 67 -13.35 -11.15 7.19
C PHE A 67 -12.62 -11.51 8.49
N ALA A 68 -13.10 -10.99 9.63
CA ALA A 68 -12.58 -11.34 10.94
C ALA A 68 -12.72 -12.84 11.23
N LYS A 69 -13.93 -13.39 11.05
CA LYS A 69 -14.21 -14.82 11.26
C LYS A 69 -13.39 -15.71 10.33
N ALA A 70 -13.23 -15.31 9.07
CA ALA A 70 -12.46 -16.02 8.06
C ALA A 70 -10.94 -15.80 8.17
N LYS A 71 -10.46 -15.02 9.15
CA LYS A 71 -9.03 -14.74 9.43
C LYS A 71 -8.24 -14.28 8.20
N ILE A 72 -8.88 -13.60 7.25
CA ILE A 72 -8.28 -13.25 5.95
C ILE A 72 -7.03 -12.39 6.12
N LEU A 73 -7.00 -11.49 7.10
CA LEU A 73 -5.88 -10.57 7.31
C LEU A 73 -4.63 -11.23 7.92
N SER A 74 -4.75 -12.40 8.54
CA SER A 74 -3.57 -13.14 9.02
C SER A 74 -2.60 -13.43 7.87
N HIS A 75 -3.14 -13.76 6.70
CA HIS A 75 -2.40 -13.97 5.46
C HIS A 75 -1.71 -12.70 4.97
N PHE A 76 -2.41 -11.56 4.98
CA PHE A 76 -1.84 -10.27 4.60
C PHE A 76 -0.64 -9.88 5.49
N THR A 77 -0.76 -10.03 6.81
CA THR A 77 0.33 -9.67 7.74
C THR A 77 1.59 -10.55 7.61
N SER A 78 1.48 -11.67 6.89
CA SER A 78 2.60 -12.59 6.60
C SER A 78 3.28 -12.35 5.25
N LEU A 79 2.81 -11.36 4.48
CA LEU A 79 3.38 -11.00 3.19
C LEU A 79 4.74 -10.33 3.37
N ASP A 80 5.72 -10.77 2.59
CA ASP A 80 7.00 -10.11 2.46
C ASP A 80 7.02 -9.33 1.14
N ALA A 81 6.96 -8.00 1.26
CA ALA A 81 6.93 -7.09 0.12
C ALA A 81 8.13 -7.28 -0.82
N LYS A 82 9.32 -7.55 -0.28
CA LYS A 82 10.56 -7.69 -1.06
C LYS A 82 10.59 -8.99 -1.83
N VAL A 83 10.17 -10.08 -1.20
CA VAL A 83 10.16 -11.40 -1.84
C VAL A 83 9.15 -11.43 -2.97
N ILE A 84 7.94 -10.93 -2.73
CA ILE A 84 6.83 -10.98 -3.69
C ILE A 84 7.07 -10.04 -4.88
N ALA A 85 7.72 -8.89 -4.66
CA ALA A 85 8.00 -7.92 -5.72
C ALA A 85 9.03 -8.40 -6.76
N ARG A 86 9.77 -9.49 -6.50
CA ARG A 86 10.83 -9.99 -7.42
C ARG A 86 10.28 -10.71 -8.65
N VAL A 87 9.05 -11.20 -8.61
CA VAL A 87 8.47 -11.97 -9.71
C VAL A 87 7.18 -11.32 -10.23
N PRO A 88 6.93 -11.31 -11.56
CA PRO A 88 5.74 -10.66 -12.14
C PRO A 88 4.41 -11.19 -11.57
N LYS A 89 4.32 -12.50 -11.35
CA LYS A 89 3.10 -13.10 -10.76
C LYS A 89 2.92 -12.69 -9.30
N GLY A 90 4.00 -12.58 -8.55
CA GLY A 90 3.97 -12.09 -7.17
C GLY A 90 3.49 -10.65 -7.11
N GLN A 91 4.01 -9.77 -7.99
CA GLN A 91 3.54 -8.39 -8.12
C GLN A 91 2.04 -8.32 -8.42
N TYR A 92 1.52 -9.22 -9.26
CA TYR A 92 0.08 -9.31 -9.52
C TYR A 92 -0.73 -9.63 -8.26
N LEU A 93 -0.35 -10.67 -7.52
CA LEU A 93 -0.98 -11.01 -6.24
C LEU A 93 -0.89 -9.85 -5.24
N GLN A 94 0.25 -9.16 -5.22
CA GLN A 94 0.48 -8.01 -4.37
C GLN A 94 -0.52 -6.89 -4.66
N ARG A 95 -0.77 -6.56 -5.93
CA ARG A 95 -1.80 -5.59 -6.33
C ARG A 95 -3.19 -6.01 -5.87
N LEU A 96 -3.54 -7.28 -5.99
CA LEU A 96 -4.84 -7.80 -5.53
C LEU A 96 -5.02 -7.61 -4.02
N TRP A 97 -4.02 -7.98 -3.22
CA TRP A 97 -4.04 -7.75 -1.78
C TRP A 97 -4.14 -6.29 -1.44
N LEU A 98 -3.30 -5.44 -2.03
CA LEU A 98 -3.27 -4.02 -1.69
C LEU A 98 -4.53 -3.28 -2.13
N ARG A 99 -5.18 -3.71 -3.22
CA ARG A 99 -6.51 -3.20 -3.60
C ARG A 99 -7.57 -3.56 -2.57
N PHE A 100 -7.60 -4.81 -2.12
CA PHE A 100 -8.51 -5.25 -1.05
C PHE A 100 -8.26 -4.44 0.24
N ILE A 101 -7.01 -4.28 0.65
CA ILE A 101 -6.67 -3.52 1.87
C ILE A 101 -7.00 -2.03 1.72
N ALA A 102 -6.70 -1.41 0.59
CA ALA A 102 -7.06 -0.01 0.33
C ALA A 102 -8.58 0.21 0.47
N ASN A 103 -9.40 -0.67 -0.11
CA ASN A 103 -10.85 -0.62 0.04
C ASN A 103 -11.30 -0.87 1.50
N LEU A 104 -10.69 -1.84 2.18
CA LEU A 104 -11.01 -2.15 3.58
C LEU A 104 -10.77 -0.94 4.48
N THR A 105 -9.71 -0.17 4.22
CA THR A 105 -9.39 1.03 5.01
C THR A 105 -10.32 2.21 4.77
N LEU A 106 -11.29 2.15 3.84
CA LEU A 106 -12.27 3.22 3.64
C LEU A 106 -13.29 3.33 4.77
N THR A 107 -13.52 2.26 5.52
CA THR A 107 -14.50 2.22 6.62
C THR A 107 -13.80 2.19 7.99
N ARG A 108 -14.44 2.70 9.04
CA ARG A 108 -13.85 2.69 10.40
C ARG A 108 -13.69 1.26 10.94
N GLU A 109 -14.64 0.40 10.60
CA GLU A 109 -14.70 -1.00 10.99
C GLU A 109 -13.59 -1.79 10.30
N GLY A 110 -13.37 -1.55 9.01
CA GLY A 110 -12.26 -2.14 8.27
C GLY A 110 -10.90 -1.65 8.75
N GLN A 111 -10.77 -0.35 9.07
CA GLN A 111 -9.56 0.19 9.71
C GLN A 111 -9.30 -0.46 11.08
N SER A 112 -10.32 -0.57 11.93
CA SER A 112 -10.21 -1.23 13.25
C SER A 112 -9.83 -2.69 13.11
N LEU A 113 -10.45 -3.40 12.17
CA LEU A 113 -10.13 -4.80 11.87
C LEU A 113 -8.68 -4.95 11.41
N LEU A 114 -8.21 -4.10 10.50
CA LEU A 114 -6.82 -4.13 10.02
C LEU A 114 -5.84 -3.84 11.16
N LEU A 115 -6.08 -2.78 11.93
CA LEU A 115 -5.20 -2.32 12.99
C LEU A 115 -5.22 -3.22 14.24
N SER A 116 -6.20 -4.13 14.35
CA SER A 116 -6.18 -5.20 15.36
C SER A 116 -5.10 -6.26 15.09
N HIS A 117 -4.58 -6.34 13.86
CA HIS A 117 -3.53 -7.29 13.50
C HIS A 117 -2.14 -6.67 13.66
N THR A 118 -1.27 -7.33 14.43
CA THR A 118 0.12 -6.92 14.60
C THR A 118 0.83 -6.90 13.25
N ARG A 119 1.71 -5.91 13.03
CA ARG A 119 2.48 -5.69 11.80
C ARG A 119 1.68 -5.20 10.58
N ALA A 120 0.37 -5.02 10.66
CA ALA A 120 -0.42 -4.64 9.48
C ALA A 120 0.05 -3.31 8.85
N VAL A 121 0.42 -2.34 9.67
CA VAL A 121 0.93 -1.03 9.23
C VAL A 121 2.35 -1.17 8.68
N GLU A 122 3.20 -1.92 9.37
CA GLU A 122 4.57 -2.20 8.98
C GLU A 122 4.61 -2.89 7.60
N VAL A 123 3.69 -3.83 7.34
CA VAL A 123 3.55 -4.47 6.02
C VAL A 123 3.17 -3.45 4.94
N LEU A 124 2.22 -2.54 5.19
CA LEU A 124 1.88 -1.48 4.22
C LEU A 124 3.10 -0.59 3.93
N VAL A 125 3.83 -0.20 4.98
CA VAL A 125 5.05 0.60 4.85
C VAL A 125 6.14 -0.12 4.05
N ASP A 126 6.34 -1.42 4.31
CA ASP A 126 7.29 -2.24 3.55
C ASP A 126 6.93 -2.29 2.06
N HIS A 127 5.63 -2.34 1.73
CA HIS A 127 5.15 -2.31 0.35
C HIS A 127 5.35 -0.96 -0.34
N VAL A 128 5.22 0.16 0.38
CA VAL A 128 5.57 1.47 -0.20
C VAL A 128 7.07 1.58 -0.46
N ARG A 129 7.91 1.07 0.45
CA ARG A 129 9.38 1.17 0.36
C ARG A 129 10.01 0.24 -0.66
N SER A 130 9.52 -1.00 -0.72
CA SER A 130 10.27 -2.10 -1.33
C SER A 130 9.76 -2.52 -2.70
N CYS A 131 8.60 -2.03 -3.12
CA CYS A 131 7.96 -2.51 -4.33
C CYS A 131 8.34 -1.69 -5.56
N TYR A 132 8.69 -2.38 -6.64
CA TYR A 132 8.99 -1.76 -7.93
C TYR A 132 7.72 -1.41 -8.71
N ASP A 133 6.65 -2.18 -8.53
CA ASP A 133 5.36 -1.93 -9.17
C ASP A 133 4.71 -0.65 -8.61
N GLU A 134 4.53 0.35 -9.48
CA GLU A 134 4.05 1.68 -9.07
C GLU A 134 2.61 1.63 -8.53
N GLU A 135 1.76 0.82 -9.15
CA GLU A 135 0.36 0.67 -8.75
C GLU A 135 0.24 0.05 -7.36
N ALA A 136 1.03 -0.98 -7.07
CA ALA A 136 1.08 -1.57 -5.75
C ALA A 136 1.57 -0.56 -4.70
N ARG A 137 2.64 0.20 -4.97
CA ARG A 137 3.09 1.27 -4.05
C ARG A 137 1.98 2.29 -3.80
N ARG A 138 1.28 2.71 -4.86
CA ARG A 138 0.16 3.66 -4.80
C ARG A 138 -0.98 3.14 -3.94
N LEU A 139 -1.41 1.89 -4.14
CA LEU A 139 -2.46 1.25 -3.33
C LEU A 139 -2.06 1.12 -1.86
N ALA A 140 -0.79 0.76 -1.58
CA ALA A 140 -0.29 0.70 -0.21
C ALA A 140 -0.31 2.08 0.46
N LEU A 141 0.14 3.12 -0.25
CA LEU A 141 0.13 4.49 0.25
C LEU A 141 -1.30 5.02 0.44
N LEU A 142 -2.23 4.67 -0.44
CA LEU A 142 -3.66 4.98 -0.29
C LEU A 142 -4.23 4.34 1.00
N GLY A 143 -3.87 3.09 1.28
CA GLY A 143 -4.19 2.43 2.55
C GLY A 143 -3.66 3.21 3.76
N ILE A 144 -2.40 3.65 3.72
CA ILE A 144 -1.80 4.49 4.76
C ILE A 144 -2.54 5.84 4.90
N GLN A 145 -2.85 6.50 3.78
CA GLN A 145 -3.57 7.77 3.77
C GLN A 145 -4.93 7.66 4.48
N ASN A 146 -5.67 6.60 4.21
CA ASN A 146 -6.97 6.35 4.81
C ASN A 146 -6.85 6.15 6.33
N LEU A 147 -5.77 5.50 6.79
CA LEU A 147 -5.50 5.28 8.21
C LEU A 147 -5.09 6.55 8.95
N CYS A 148 -4.40 7.49 8.30
CA CYS A 148 -3.91 8.73 8.94
C CYS A 148 -5.02 9.64 9.49
N GLY A 149 -6.28 9.47 9.07
CA GLY A 149 -7.43 10.17 9.65
C GLY A 149 -8.00 9.52 10.92
N ASN A 150 -7.56 8.31 11.26
CA ASN A 150 -8.12 7.56 12.36
C ASN A 150 -7.62 8.10 13.71
N ALA A 151 -8.53 8.68 14.50
CA ALA A 151 -8.18 9.25 15.79
C ALA A 151 -7.84 8.22 16.87
N THR A 152 -8.42 7.03 16.79
CA THR A 152 -8.28 5.97 17.80
C THR A 152 -6.89 5.36 17.81
N PHE A 153 -6.26 5.21 16.64
CA PHE A 153 -5.00 4.47 16.50
C PHE A 153 -3.76 5.34 16.27
N LYS A 154 -3.83 6.64 16.56
CA LYS A 154 -2.72 7.59 16.32
C LYS A 154 -1.42 7.19 17.00
N THR A 155 -1.48 6.70 18.23
CA THR A 155 -0.30 6.26 18.98
C THR A 155 0.40 5.09 18.30
N TYR A 156 -0.37 4.21 17.66
CA TYR A 156 0.16 3.09 16.89
C TYR A 156 0.70 3.52 15.53
N LEU A 157 -0.01 4.41 14.83
CA LEU A 157 0.36 4.89 13.50
C LEU A 157 1.61 5.76 13.50
N TYR A 158 1.79 6.62 14.50
CA TYR A 158 2.87 7.62 14.53
C TYR A 158 4.02 7.29 15.50
N LYS A 159 4.09 6.06 16.03
CA LYS A 159 5.30 5.59 16.72
C LYS A 159 6.45 5.50 15.71
N LYS A 160 7.69 5.78 16.13
CA LYS A 160 8.87 5.72 15.25
C LYS A 160 9.01 4.37 14.53
N SER A 161 8.65 3.27 15.19
CA SER A 161 8.77 1.93 14.63
C SER A 161 7.73 1.59 13.54
N SER A 162 6.70 2.42 13.33
CA SER A 162 5.70 2.15 12.27
C SER A 162 6.25 2.44 10.88
N GLY A 163 7.18 3.40 10.76
CA GLY A 163 7.75 3.86 9.50
C GLY A 163 6.83 4.74 8.64
N VAL A 164 5.62 5.07 9.12
CA VAL A 164 4.64 5.89 8.38
C VAL A 164 5.18 7.30 8.12
N THR A 165 5.75 7.96 9.13
CA THR A 165 6.30 9.32 8.99
C THR A 165 7.43 9.37 7.98
N GLU A 166 8.32 8.39 7.99
CA GLU A 166 9.43 8.29 7.03
C GLU A 166 8.93 8.09 5.60
N VAL A 167 7.93 7.22 5.39
CA VAL A 167 7.32 7.02 4.07
C VAL A 167 6.69 8.32 3.54
N LEU A 168 5.95 9.04 4.39
CA LEU A 168 5.35 10.32 4.02
C LEU A 168 6.41 11.38 3.73
N ALA A 169 7.50 11.41 4.50
CA ALA A 169 8.60 12.34 4.26
C ALA A 169 9.29 12.09 2.91
N ASN A 170 9.57 10.82 2.59
CA ASN A 170 10.17 10.43 1.32
C ASN A 170 9.26 10.71 0.13
N ALA A 171 7.94 10.57 0.30
CA ALA A 171 6.96 10.86 -0.76
C ALA A 171 6.86 12.35 -1.09
N LEU A 172 7.31 13.25 -0.20
CA LEU A 172 7.33 14.70 -0.43
C LEU A 172 8.60 15.21 -1.14
N GLU A 173 9.61 14.36 -1.35
CA GLU A 173 10.89 14.81 -1.91
C GLU A 173 10.72 15.25 -3.37
N PRO A 174 11.08 16.49 -3.75
CA PRO A 174 10.88 16.98 -5.12
C PRO A 174 11.59 16.15 -6.19
N THR A 175 12.67 15.45 -5.84
CA THR A 175 13.40 14.55 -6.73
C THR A 175 12.58 13.34 -7.18
N THR A 176 11.46 13.03 -6.50
CA THR A 176 10.53 11.97 -6.91
C THR A 176 9.49 12.43 -7.93
N LEU A 177 9.42 13.74 -8.25
CA LEU A 177 8.61 14.25 -9.36
C LEU A 177 9.29 13.95 -10.69
N SER A 178 9.12 12.71 -11.16
CA SER A 178 9.23 12.45 -12.60
C SER A 178 8.07 13.14 -13.33
N SER A 179 8.15 13.31 -14.64
CA SER A 179 7.05 13.83 -15.47
C SER A 179 5.81 12.92 -15.50
N SER A 180 5.82 11.80 -14.77
CA SER A 180 4.74 10.81 -14.79
C SER A 180 3.52 11.29 -14.00
N LEU A 181 2.34 10.85 -14.43
CA LEU A 181 1.10 11.08 -13.69
C LEU A 181 1.15 10.43 -12.28
N ASN A 182 1.81 9.28 -12.18
CA ASN A 182 1.91 8.48 -10.96
C ASN A 182 2.68 9.20 -9.84
N SER A 183 3.74 9.94 -10.17
CA SER A 183 4.50 10.71 -9.16
C SER A 183 3.69 11.85 -8.55
N VAL A 184 2.79 12.47 -9.32
CA VAL A 184 1.90 13.52 -8.80
C VAL A 184 0.84 12.93 -7.87
N GLU A 185 0.30 11.76 -8.22
CA GLU A 185 -0.69 11.08 -7.38
C GLU A 185 -0.10 10.65 -6.03
N ILE A 186 1.12 10.10 -6.01
CA ILE A 186 1.82 9.75 -4.76
C ILE A 186 1.98 10.96 -3.85
N LEU A 187 2.34 12.12 -4.39
CA LEU A 187 2.42 13.37 -3.63
C LEU A 187 1.06 13.79 -3.06
N LEU A 188 0.00 13.71 -3.87
CA LEU A 188 -1.34 14.05 -3.43
C LEU A 188 -1.82 13.13 -2.30
N LEU A 189 -1.55 11.82 -2.39
CA LEU A 189 -1.83 10.86 -1.34
C LEU A 189 -1.06 11.21 -0.06
N ALA A 190 0.22 11.54 -0.17
CA ALA A 190 1.05 11.91 0.99
C ALA A 190 0.57 13.22 1.65
N LEU A 191 0.26 14.25 0.87
CA LEU A 191 -0.28 15.52 1.37
C LEU A 191 -1.66 15.35 2.04
N THR A 192 -2.51 14.49 1.47
CA THR A 192 -3.82 14.15 2.05
C THR A 192 -3.64 13.39 3.36
N ALA A 193 -2.72 12.42 3.40
CA ALA A 193 -2.39 11.67 4.61
C ALA A 193 -1.89 12.60 5.73
N LEU A 194 -1.01 13.54 5.40
CA LEU A 194 -0.50 14.54 6.36
C LEU A 194 -1.58 15.51 6.82
N SER A 195 -2.49 15.91 5.93
CA SER A 195 -3.64 16.74 6.29
C SER A 195 -4.54 16.01 7.28
N ASN A 196 -4.92 14.76 6.98
CA ASN A 196 -5.70 13.91 7.87
C ASN A 196 -5.03 13.75 9.25
N ALA A 197 -3.71 13.59 9.27
CA ALA A 197 -2.90 13.48 10.48
C ALA A 197 -2.91 14.78 11.31
N ALA A 198 -2.58 15.90 10.67
CA ALA A 198 -2.35 17.19 11.31
C ALA A 198 -3.64 17.82 11.86
N TYR A 199 -4.73 17.78 11.08
CA TYR A 199 -5.99 18.40 11.50
C TYR A 199 -6.69 17.60 12.60
N SER A 200 -6.44 16.30 12.70
CA SER A 200 -7.12 15.46 13.67
C SER A 200 -6.40 15.39 15.03
N CYS A 201 -5.12 15.80 15.16
CA CYS A 201 -4.40 15.71 16.45
C CYS A 201 -3.25 16.71 16.63
N THR A 202 -3.32 17.53 17.68
CA THR A 202 -2.26 18.47 18.06
C THR A 202 -0.91 17.80 18.35
N LYS A 203 -0.90 16.63 19.03
CA LYS A 203 0.35 15.91 19.32
C LYS A 203 1.04 15.45 18.03
N VAL A 204 0.25 15.00 17.04
CA VAL A 204 0.79 14.63 15.73
C VAL A 204 1.32 15.86 14.99
N ARG A 205 0.67 17.03 15.10
CA ARG A 205 1.25 18.28 14.55
C ARG A 205 2.62 18.59 15.12
N VAL A 206 2.78 18.51 16.45
CA VAL A 206 4.08 18.74 17.11
C VAL A 206 5.12 17.75 16.60
N LEU A 207 4.77 16.46 16.48
CA LEU A 207 5.64 15.45 15.90
C LEU A 207 6.04 15.79 14.45
N LEU A 208 5.09 16.14 13.59
CA LEU A 208 5.37 16.49 12.20
C LEU A 208 6.29 17.73 12.12
N LYS A 209 6.12 18.71 13.00
CA LYS A 209 7.06 19.85 13.12
C LYS A 209 8.46 19.37 13.50
N SER A 210 8.61 18.53 14.53
CA SER A 210 9.92 18.03 14.98
C SER A 210 10.62 17.13 13.95
N GLU A 211 9.86 16.41 13.13
CA GLU A 211 10.37 15.57 12.04
C GLU A 211 10.67 16.38 10.75
N GLY A 212 10.62 17.71 10.81
CA GLY A 212 11.06 18.58 9.72
C GLY A 212 10.06 18.76 8.57
N PHE A 213 8.78 18.39 8.73
CA PHE A 213 7.78 18.52 7.67
C PHE A 213 7.54 19.97 7.23
N VAL A 214 7.72 20.95 8.12
CA VAL A 214 7.60 22.38 7.76
C VAL A 214 8.64 22.77 6.69
N TYR A 215 9.88 22.32 6.87
CA TYR A 215 10.95 22.58 5.90
C TYR A 215 10.66 21.89 4.56
N ARG A 216 10.26 20.61 4.59
CA ARG A 216 9.91 19.82 3.40
C ARG A 216 8.78 20.46 2.59
N LEU A 217 7.71 20.87 3.26
CA LEU A 217 6.57 21.53 2.62
C LEU A 217 6.93 22.90 2.06
N THR A 218 7.79 23.66 2.74
CA THR A 218 8.31 24.94 2.23
C THR A 218 9.11 24.73 0.94
N ASN A 219 9.98 23.72 0.91
CA ASN A 219 10.74 23.37 -0.29
C ASN A 219 9.83 22.91 -1.43
N LEU A 220 8.83 22.06 -1.14
CA LEU A 220 7.85 21.61 -2.13
C LEU A 220 7.05 22.79 -2.69
N LYS A 221 6.63 23.74 -1.84
CA LYS A 221 5.96 24.97 -2.27
C LYS A 221 6.83 25.77 -3.23
N ALA A 222 8.09 26.03 -2.86
CA ALA A 222 9.02 26.76 -3.71
C ALA A 222 9.22 26.05 -5.06
N PHE A 223 9.37 24.72 -5.03
CA PHE A 223 9.48 23.91 -6.24
C PHE A 223 8.23 23.99 -7.14
N CYS A 224 7.02 23.94 -6.57
CA CYS A 224 5.78 24.08 -7.32
C CYS A 224 5.65 25.48 -7.95
N GLN A 225 6.08 26.53 -7.25
CA GLN A 225 6.06 27.90 -7.75
C GLN A 225 7.08 28.11 -8.87
N SER A 226 8.26 27.50 -8.79
CA SER A 226 9.32 27.67 -9.79
C SER A 226 9.09 26.88 -11.08
N ASN A 227 8.41 25.73 -11.00
CA ASN A 227 8.32 24.80 -12.14
C ASN A 227 7.10 24.98 -13.03
N GLY A 228 6.15 25.88 -12.70
CA GLY A 228 5.06 26.32 -13.59
C GLY A 228 4.15 25.23 -14.18
N LYS A 229 4.26 23.96 -13.73
CA LYS A 229 3.51 22.84 -14.32
C LYS A 229 2.05 22.86 -13.86
N SER A 230 1.15 22.31 -14.66
CA SER A 230 -0.30 22.33 -14.44
C SER A 230 -0.74 21.77 -13.08
N TYR A 231 -0.06 20.75 -12.54
CA TYR A 231 -0.38 20.16 -11.24
C TYR A 231 -0.08 21.08 -10.05
N SER A 232 0.72 22.13 -10.23
CA SER A 232 1.06 23.08 -9.15
C SER A 232 -0.19 23.78 -8.62
N HIS A 233 -1.18 24.03 -9.47
CA HIS A 233 -2.47 24.61 -9.06
C HIS A 233 -3.25 23.70 -8.11
N THR A 234 -3.09 22.38 -8.21
CA THR A 234 -3.74 21.42 -7.31
C THR A 234 -2.98 21.25 -6.00
N LEU A 235 -1.65 21.22 -6.06
CA LEU A 235 -0.81 20.93 -4.89
C LEU A 235 -0.64 22.14 -3.96
N LEU A 236 -0.44 23.34 -4.52
CA LEU A 236 -0.12 24.55 -3.75
C LEU A 236 -1.15 24.88 -2.65
N PRO A 237 -2.48 24.85 -2.92
CA PRO A 237 -3.47 25.13 -1.89
C PRO A 237 -3.39 24.16 -0.70
N ILE A 238 -3.13 22.88 -0.97
CA ILE A 238 -3.03 21.84 0.07
C ILE A 238 -1.77 22.07 0.90
N VAL A 239 -0.64 22.35 0.24
CA VAL A 239 0.63 22.65 0.90
C VAL A 239 0.51 23.89 1.80
N ASP A 240 -0.14 24.95 1.32
CA ASP A 240 -0.35 26.18 2.08
C ASP A 240 -1.22 25.97 3.32
N LEU A 241 -2.33 25.23 3.17
CA LEU A 241 -3.20 24.88 4.30
C LEU A 241 -2.44 24.07 5.35
N LEU A 242 -1.66 23.08 4.92
CA LEU A 242 -0.90 22.22 5.81
C LEU A 242 0.23 23.00 6.51
N LEU A 243 0.95 23.87 5.80
CA LEU A 243 1.94 24.77 6.39
C LEU A 243 1.31 25.65 7.48
N LYS A 244 0.13 26.22 7.21
CA LYS A 244 -0.59 27.03 8.20
C LYS A 244 -0.96 26.21 9.43
N ALA A 245 -1.47 24.98 9.24
CA ALA A 245 -1.80 24.08 10.33
C ALA A 245 -0.57 23.68 11.17
N LEU A 246 0.60 23.52 10.55
CA LEU A 246 1.85 23.15 11.21
C LEU A 246 2.64 24.35 11.76
N THR A 247 2.24 25.59 11.52
CA THR A 247 2.94 26.78 12.05
C THR A 247 2.15 27.48 13.15
N GLN A 248 0.84 27.21 13.24
CA GLN A 248 0.00 27.49 14.41
C GLN A 248 0.31 26.54 15.58
#